data_AF-A0A0G0Z288-F1
#
_entry.id   AF-A0A0G0Z288-F1
#
_cell.length_a   1.000
_cell.length_b   1.000
_cell.length_c   1.000
_cell.angle_alpha   90.00
_cell.angle_beta   90.00
_cell.angle_gamma   90.00
#
_symmetry.space_group_name_H-M   'P 1'
#
loop_
_entity.id
_entity.type
_entity.pdbx_description
1 polymer ?
#
loop_
_entity_poly.entity_id
_entity_poly.type
_entity_poly.pdbx_seq_one_letter_code
_entity_poly.pdbx_strand_id
1 'polypeptide(L)'
;MVSILDKYDLEETKQRRISREFQDYAYRLAVELEDTAHTAIYMRLAKNTPRPIIEQARLFVLGANHPTSKGRLFMWKLKQLREENKAEEK
;
A
#
# COMPACT_ATOMS: atom_id res chain seq x y z
N MET A 1 32.54 13.69 14.68
CA MET A 1 31.27 13.45 15.39
C MET A 1 30.32 12.91 14.35
N VAL A 2 29.96 11.63 14.42
CA VAL A 2 29.08 11.01 13.42
C VAL A 2 27.65 11.46 13.71
N SER A 3 27.00 12.08 12.75
CA SER A 3 25.61 12.49 12.87
C SER A 3 24.72 11.27 12.67
N ILE A 4 23.64 11.15 13.45
CA ILE A 4 22.63 10.10 13.26
C ILE A 4 22.05 10.14 11.84
N LEU A 5 22.06 11.33 11.23
CA LEU A 5 21.57 11.58 9.88
C LEU A 5 22.45 10.96 8.80
N ASP A 6 23.72 10.66 9.08
CA ASP A 6 24.65 10.06 8.12
C ASP A 6 24.21 8.64 7.69
N LYS A 7 23.27 8.03 8.43
CA LYS A 7 22.67 6.72 8.10
C LYS A 7 21.56 6.79 7.05
N TYR A 8 21.03 7.98 6.77
CA TYR A 8 19.88 8.17 5.90
C TYR A 8 20.29 8.91 4.63
N ASP A 9 19.86 8.41 3.48
CA ASP A 9 20.06 9.11 2.21
C ASP A 9 19.05 10.25 2.08
N LEU A 10 19.48 11.43 2.52
CA LEU A 10 18.69 12.67 2.47
C LEU A 10 18.70 13.33 1.09
N GLU A 11 19.48 12.80 0.13
CA GLU A 11 19.51 13.36 -1.21
C GLU A 11 18.26 12.96 -1.99
N GLU A 12 17.40 13.94 -2.21
CA GLU A 12 16.12 13.82 -2.93
C GLU A 12 16.29 13.24 -4.34
N THR A 13 17.47 13.46 -4.96
CA THR A 13 17.83 12.94 -6.29
C THR A 13 18.18 11.45 -6.30
N LYS A 14 18.59 10.89 -5.16
CA LYS A 14 18.90 9.46 -4.99
C LYS A 14 17.70 8.64 -4.53
N GLN A 15 16.68 9.29 -3.98
CA GLN A 15 15.41 8.66 -3.64
C GLN A 15 14.70 8.20 -4.91
N ARG A 16 14.88 6.92 -5.24
CA ARG A 16 14.42 6.31 -6.49
C ARG A 16 12.90 6.50 -6.65
N ARG A 17 12.53 7.47 -7.50
CA ARG A 17 11.22 7.59 -8.18
C ARG A 17 9.99 7.72 -7.29
N ILE A 18 10.11 8.30 -6.10
CA ILE A 18 8.96 8.71 -5.27
C ILE A 18 8.83 10.23 -5.40
N SER A 19 7.99 10.67 -6.32
CA SER A 19 7.68 12.09 -6.59
C SER A 19 6.31 12.51 -6.07
N ARG A 20 5.45 11.55 -5.73
CA ARG A 20 4.06 11.78 -5.35
C ARG A 20 3.69 10.91 -4.16
N GLU A 21 2.79 11.41 -3.31
CA GLU A 21 2.34 10.72 -2.09
C GLU A 21 1.85 9.29 -2.38
N PHE A 22 1.03 9.09 -3.42
CA PHE A 22 0.50 7.76 -3.73
C PHE A 22 1.60 6.74 -4.09
N GLN A 23 2.78 7.19 -4.53
CA GLN A 23 3.91 6.30 -4.84
C GLN A 23 4.58 5.82 -3.55
N ASP A 24 4.79 6.74 -2.59
CA ASP A 24 5.28 6.40 -1.25
C ASP A 24 4.31 5.47 -0.54
N TYR A 25 3.03 5.84 -0.53
CA TYR A 25 1.98 5.03 0.09
C TYR A 25 1.91 3.62 -0.50
N ALA A 26 1.92 3.49 -1.83
CA ALA A 26 1.90 2.19 -2.48
C ALA A 26 3.12 1.33 -2.14
N TYR A 27 4.30 1.94 -2.02
CA TYR A 27 5.51 1.22 -1.62
C TYR A 27 5.40 0.74 -0.17
N ARG A 28 4.99 1.61 0.76
CA ARG A 28 4.76 1.25 2.17
C ARG A 28 3.73 0.12 2.30
N LEU A 29 2.63 0.22 1.56
CA LEU A 29 1.61 -0.83 1.52
C LEU A 29 2.19 -2.15 1.01
N ALA A 30 2.98 -2.13 -0.06
CA ALA A 30 3.63 -3.34 -0.58
C ALA A 30 4.61 -3.95 0.44
N VAL A 31 5.34 -3.13 1.20
CA VAL A 31 6.22 -3.60 2.28
C VAL A 31 5.43 -4.27 3.41
N GLU A 32 4.35 -3.64 3.87
CA GLU A 32 3.50 -4.19 4.95
C GLU A 32 2.79 -5.49 4.57
N LEU A 33 2.41 -5.61 3.28
CA LEU A 33 1.82 -6.81 2.70
C LEU A 33 2.86 -7.87 2.31
N GLU A 34 4.15 -7.63 2.59
CA GLU A 34 5.27 -8.52 2.22
C GLU A 34 5.27 -8.87 0.72
N ASP A 35 4.90 -7.90 -0.12
CA ASP A 35 4.63 -8.09 -1.55
C ASP A 35 5.26 -6.99 -2.42
N THR A 36 6.51 -6.64 -2.13
CA THR A 36 7.25 -5.59 -2.85
C THR A 36 7.46 -5.92 -4.34
N ALA A 37 7.44 -7.19 -4.73
CA ALA A 37 7.50 -7.64 -6.12
C ALA A 37 6.35 -7.06 -6.97
N HIS A 38 5.20 -6.77 -6.36
CA HIS A 38 4.02 -6.23 -7.03
C HIS A 38 3.76 -4.75 -6.73
N THR A 39 4.77 -3.97 -6.31
CA THR A 39 4.66 -2.52 -6.02
C THR A 39 3.94 -1.74 -7.13
N ALA A 40 4.17 -2.07 -8.40
CA ALA A 40 3.51 -1.41 -9.53
C ALA A 40 1.96 -1.58 -9.52
N ILE A 41 1.46 -2.71 -9.04
CA ILE A 41 0.01 -2.96 -8.89
C ILE A 41 -0.54 -2.07 -7.78
N TYR A 42 0.11 -2.05 -6.61
CA TYR A 42 -0.28 -1.19 -5.49
C TYR A 42 -0.24 0.29 -5.87
N MET A 43 0.74 0.71 -6.68
CA MET A 43 0.84 2.08 -7.18
C MET A 43 -0.34 2.46 -8.06
N ARG A 44 -0.78 1.56 -8.94
CA ARG A 44 -1.97 1.77 -9.76
C ARG A 44 -3.23 1.84 -8.91
N LEU A 45 -3.34 0.99 -7.88
CA LEU A 45 -4.47 1.00 -6.95
C LEU A 45 -4.54 2.30 -6.16
N ALA A 46 -3.44 2.71 -5.53
CA ALA A 46 -3.33 3.95 -4.77
C ALA A 46 -3.65 5.19 -5.60
N LYS A 47 -3.27 5.20 -6.88
CA LYS A 47 -3.54 6.32 -7.79
C LYS A 47 -5.01 6.44 -8.17
N ASN A 48 -5.72 5.32 -8.33
CA ASN A 48 -7.04 5.28 -8.98
C ASN A 48 -8.19 4.89 -8.04
N THR A 49 -7.90 4.51 -6.79
CA THR A 49 -8.90 4.02 -5.83
C THR A 49 -8.95 4.97 -4.64
N PRO A 50 -10.14 5.35 -4.14
CA PRO A 50 -10.28 6.17 -2.95
C PRO A 50 -9.54 5.56 -1.75
N ARG A 51 -8.73 6.37 -1.07
CA ARG A 51 -7.93 5.97 0.10
C ARG A 51 -8.73 5.24 1.18
N PRO A 52 -9.98 5.62 1.53
CA PRO A 52 -10.74 4.92 2.57
C PRO A 52 -10.93 3.42 2.31
N ILE A 53 -11.20 3.05 1.05
CA ILE A 53 -11.41 1.65 0.66
C ILE A 53 -10.11 0.85 0.77
N ILE A 54 -8.99 1.46 0.37
CA ILE A 54 -7.67 0.82 0.47
C ILE A 54 -7.26 0.61 1.93
N GLU A 55 -7.43 1.64 2.77
CA GLU A 55 -7.10 1.56 4.21
C GLU A 55 -7.95 0.51 4.91
N GLN A 56 -9.24 0.41 4.58
CA GLN A 56 -10.11 -0.61 5.17
C GLN A 56 -9.65 -2.03 4.80
N ALA A 57 -9.27 -2.27 3.54
CA ALA A 57 -8.70 -3.54 3.12
C ALA A 57 -7.36 -3.82 3.81
N ARG A 58 -6.49 -2.81 3.94
CA ARG A 58 -5.19 -2.89 4.62
C ARG A 58 -5.36 -3.28 6.09
N LEU A 59 -6.20 -2.56 6.84
CA LEU A 59 -6.47 -2.83 8.26
C LEU A 59 -7.02 -4.25 8.46
N PHE A 60 -7.91 -4.71 7.57
CA PHE A 60 -8.43 -6.07 7.61
C PHE A 60 -7.31 -7.12 7.50
N VAL A 61 -6.35 -6.94 6.57
CA VAL A 61 -5.23 -7.88 6.43
C VAL A 61 -4.28 -7.84 7.61
N LEU A 62 -4.01 -6.65 8.17
CA LEU A 62 -3.15 -6.52 9.34
C LEU A 62 -3.74 -7.15 10.61
N GLY A 63 -5.07 -7.21 10.72
CA GLY A 63 -5.77 -7.90 11.80
C GLY A 63 -5.93 -9.42 11.58
N ALA A 64 -5.56 -9.95 10.41
CA ALA A 64 -5.72 -11.37 10.11
C ALA A 64 -4.61 -12.22 10.76
N ASN A 65 -5.00 -13.31 11.43
CA ASN A 65 -4.05 -14.25 11.99
C ASN A 65 -3.48 -15.17 10.90
N HIS A 66 -2.16 -15.09 10.69
CA HIS A 66 -1.38 -15.97 9.80
C HIS A 66 -2.00 -16.22 8.40
N PRO A 67 -2.27 -15.17 7.61
CA PRO A 67 -2.77 -15.35 6.26
C PRO A 67 -1.72 -16.06 5.38
N THR A 68 -2.15 -16.98 4.52
CA THR A 68 -1.26 -17.67 3.57
C THR A 68 -0.53 -16.70 2.63
N SER A 69 -1.16 -15.56 2.32
CA SER A 69 -0.51 -14.44 1.62
C SER A 69 -1.30 -13.17 1.88
N LYS A 70 -0.62 -12.18 2.50
CA LYS A 70 -1.18 -10.86 2.80
C LYS A 70 -1.62 -10.14 1.52
N GLY A 71 -0.78 -10.13 0.48
CA GLY A 71 -1.12 -9.54 -0.82
C GLY A 71 -2.38 -10.13 -1.45
N ARG A 72 -2.53 -11.46 -1.48
CA ARG A 72 -3.74 -12.11 -2.02
C ARG A 72 -4.99 -11.79 -1.19
N LEU A 73 -4.87 -11.84 0.14
CA LEU A 73 -5.98 -11.51 1.04
C LEU A 73 -6.41 -10.04 0.87
N PHE A 74 -5.46 -9.14 0.70
CA PHE A 74 -5.71 -7.73 0.44
C PHE A 74 -6.47 -7.53 -0.87
N MET A 75 -6.04 -8.17 -1.97
CA MET A 75 -6.72 -8.05 -3.26
C MET A 75 -8.15 -8.59 -3.21
N TRP A 76 -8.35 -9.72 -2.52
CA TRP A 76 -9.68 -10.27 -2.30
C TRP A 76 -10.57 -9.31 -1.51
N LYS A 77 -10.08 -8.77 -0.38
CA LYS A 77 -10.86 -7.86 0.46
C LYS A 77 -11.17 -6.54 -0.25
N LEU A 78 -10.20 -6.00 -0.99
CA LEU A 78 -10.37 -4.80 -1.78
C LEU A 78 -11.46 -4.99 -2.85
N LYS A 79 -11.52 -6.15 -3.49
CA LYS A 79 -12.58 -6.48 -4.44
C LYS A 79 -13.95 -6.51 -3.75
N GLN A 80 -14.06 -7.19 -2.62
CA GLN A 80 -15.30 -7.26 -1.83
C GLN A 80 -15.83 -5.86 -1.46
N LEU A 81 -14.98 -5.00 -0.90
CA LEU A 81 -15.37 -3.65 -0.49
C LEU A 81 -15.86 -2.81 -1.68
N ARG A 82 -15.27 -2.97 -2.87
CA ARG A 82 -15.72 -2.24 -4.08
C ARG A 82 -17.09 -2.71 -4.56
N GLU A 83 -17.41 -3.99 -4.37
CA GLU A 83 -18.73 -4.54 -4.71
C GLU A 83 -19.79 -4.06 -3.72
N GLU A 84 -19.47 -4.02 -2.42
CA GLU A 84 -20.35 -3.50 -1.36
C GLU A 84 -20.69 -2.02 -1.58
N ASN A 85 -19.69 -1.15 -1.81
CA ASN A 85 -19.92 0.27 -2.09
C ASN A 85 -20.81 0.49 -3.33
N LYS A 86 -20.66 -0.34 -4.37
CA LYS A 86 -21.49 -0.25 -5.58
C LYS A 86 -22.94 -0.69 -5.35
N ALA A 87 -23.19 -1.56 -4.38
CA ALA A 87 -24.54 -1.97 -4.01
C ALA A 87 -25.25 -0.90 -3.18
N GLU A 88 -24.53 -0.16 -2.33
CA GLU A 88 -25.08 0.94 -1.53
C GLU A 88 -25.41 2.20 -2.34
N GLU A 89 -24.73 2.42 -3.46
CA GLU A 89 -25.02 3.51 -4.40
C GLU A 89 -26.27 3.25 -5.28
N LYS A 90 -26.85 2.04 -5.25
CA LYS A 90 -28.02 1.65 -6.05
C LYS A 90 -29.31 1.68 -5.24
#